data_AF-A0A498F556-F1
#
_entry.id   AF-A0A498F556-F1
#
_cell.length_a   1.000
_cell.length_b   1.000
_cell.length_c   1.000
_cell.angle_alpha   90.00
_cell.angle_beta   90.00
_cell.angle_gamma   90.00
#
_symmetry.space_group_name_H-M   'P 1'
#
loop_
_entity.id
_entity.type
_entity.pdbx_description
1 polymer ?
#
loop_
_entity_poly.entity_id
_entity_poly.type
_entity_poly.pdbx_seq_one_letter_code
_entity_poly.pdbx_strand_id
1 'polypeptide(L)'
;MPEFTVPDPITGEEISTAQFEGERAFLWTSFYTSCPDGVCPALILRLRRAQEVAAEEGFGDEAAFLPLTFDPERDTAEVLREYANRRGVDLDAGNWHFLRPESYEAGVELMDENFGLKIQKTDAEGYENL
;
A
#
# COMPACT_ATOMS: atom_id res chain seq x y z
N MET A 1 15.72 3.59 -0.20
CA MET A 1 14.59 2.98 -0.94
C MET A 1 14.78 3.38 -2.40
N PRO A 2 14.42 2.58 -3.41
CA PRO A 2 14.38 3.09 -4.79
C PRO A 2 13.43 4.28 -4.93
N GLU A 3 13.75 5.18 -5.85
CA GLU A 3 12.91 6.32 -6.20
C GLU A 3 11.87 5.89 -7.24
N PHE A 4 10.59 5.96 -6.90
CA PHE A 4 9.48 5.73 -7.82
C PHE A 4 8.29 6.59 -7.43
N THR A 5 7.38 6.77 -8.38
CA THR A 5 6.13 7.54 -8.19
C THR A 5 4.94 6.67 -8.55
N VAL A 6 3.94 6.64 -7.69
CA VAL A 6 2.69 5.89 -7.90
C VAL A 6 1.50 6.75 -7.44
N PRO A 7 0.38 6.74 -8.18
CA PRO A 7 -0.83 7.44 -7.77
C PRO A 7 -1.41 6.87 -6.46
N ASP A 8 -1.89 7.77 -5.60
CA ASP A 8 -2.88 7.49 -4.57
C ASP A 8 -4.28 7.78 -5.14
N PRO A 9 -5.10 6.75 -5.43
CA PRO A 9 -6.41 6.95 -6.05
C PRO A 9 -7.45 7.50 -5.06
N ILE A 10 -7.17 7.51 -3.75
CA ILE A 10 -8.06 8.08 -2.72
C ILE A 10 -7.91 9.59 -2.67
N THR A 11 -6.67 10.11 -2.65
CA THR A 11 -6.41 11.55 -2.59
C THR A 11 -6.33 12.19 -3.97
N GLY A 12 -6.00 11.40 -5.00
CA GLY A 12 -5.72 11.87 -6.35
C GLY A 12 -4.30 12.44 -6.51
N GLU A 13 -3.42 12.20 -5.55
CA GLU A 13 -2.03 12.68 -5.55
C GLU A 13 -1.08 11.68 -6.17
N GLU A 14 0.00 12.17 -6.76
CA GLU A 14 1.15 11.34 -7.15
C GLU A 14 2.12 11.26 -5.97
N ILE A 15 2.34 10.06 -5.45
CA ILE A 15 3.19 9.83 -4.29
C ILE A 15 4.55 9.31 -4.74
N SER A 16 5.60 10.05 -4.42
CA SER A 16 6.99 9.72 -4.76
C SER A 16 7.77 9.35 -3.52
N THR A 17 8.48 8.22 -3.51
CA THR A 17 9.32 7.84 -2.35
C THR A 17 10.42 8.86 -2.07
N ALA A 18 10.90 9.58 -3.10
CA ALA A 18 11.88 10.65 -2.97
C ALA A 18 11.38 11.82 -2.10
N GLN A 19 10.07 12.07 -2.04
CA GLN A 19 9.50 13.19 -1.28
C GLN A 19 9.61 13.00 0.24
N PHE A 20 9.85 11.78 0.70
CA PHE A 20 10.00 11.46 2.12
C PHE A 20 11.47 11.40 2.55
N GLU A 21 12.43 11.31 1.62
CA GLU A 21 13.84 11.21 1.98
C GLU A 21 14.33 12.46 2.72
N GLY A 22 14.74 12.28 3.97
CA GLY A 22 15.18 13.38 4.84
C GLY A 22 14.05 14.18 5.51
N GLU A 23 12.81 13.97 5.10
CA GLU A 23 11.64 14.70 5.61
C GLU A 23 10.76 13.86 6.55
N ARG A 24 10.51 12.58 6.22
CA ARG A 24 9.67 11.66 7.02
C ARG A 24 10.19 10.23 6.95
N ALA A 25 10.05 9.48 8.04
CA ALA A 25 10.19 8.04 7.97
C ALA A 25 8.97 7.44 7.25
N PHE A 26 9.16 6.42 6.41
CA PHE A 26 8.02 5.75 5.78
C PHE A 26 8.13 4.23 5.85
N LEU A 27 6.96 3.59 6.01
CA LEU A 27 6.81 2.14 5.94
C LEU A 27 6.10 1.78 4.65
N TRP A 28 6.75 0.96 3.84
CA TRP A 28 6.23 0.49 2.58
C TRP A 28 6.03 -1.03 2.62
N THR A 29 4.93 -1.49 2.02
CA THR A 29 4.67 -2.92 1.82
C THR A 29 3.90 -3.10 0.52
N SER A 30 3.96 -4.29 -0.05
CA SER A 30 2.99 -4.69 -1.07
C SER A 30 1.82 -5.45 -0.46
N PHE A 31 0.65 -5.37 -1.10
CA PHE A 31 -0.56 -6.05 -0.68
C PHE A 31 -1.57 -6.14 -1.85
N TYR A 32 -2.75 -6.71 -1.60
CA TYR A 32 -3.97 -6.44 -2.36
C TYR A 32 -5.18 -6.77 -1.49
N THR A 33 -6.34 -6.18 -1.76
CA THR A 33 -7.48 -6.27 -0.83
C THR A 33 -8.12 -7.65 -0.76
N SER A 34 -8.03 -8.43 -1.86
CA SER A 34 -8.67 -9.75 -2.04
C SER A 34 -7.72 -10.94 -1.78
N CYS A 35 -6.70 -10.74 -0.95
CA CYS A 35 -5.64 -11.71 -0.66
C CYS A 35 -6.15 -12.91 0.15
N PRO A 36 -6.01 -14.16 -0.35
CA PRO A 36 -6.71 -15.34 0.16
C PRO A 36 -6.10 -15.91 1.46
N ASP A 37 -4.79 -15.82 1.64
CA ASP A 37 -4.04 -16.49 2.71
C ASP A 37 -3.95 -15.69 4.03
N GLY A 38 -4.61 -14.53 4.11
CA GLY A 38 -4.61 -13.68 5.30
C GLY A 38 -3.30 -12.92 5.57
N VAL A 39 -2.25 -13.10 4.76
CA VAL A 39 -0.96 -12.41 4.94
C VAL A 39 -1.11 -10.90 4.71
N CYS A 40 -1.80 -10.50 3.64
CA CYS A 40 -1.99 -9.09 3.33
C CYS A 40 -2.76 -8.32 4.43
N PRO A 41 -3.88 -8.84 4.97
CA PRO A 41 -4.49 -8.30 6.19
C PRO A 41 -3.53 -8.11 7.36
N ALA A 42 -2.61 -9.06 7.59
CA ALA A 42 -1.65 -8.98 8.67
C ALA A 42 -0.54 -7.94 8.44
N LEU A 43 -0.15 -7.69 7.18
CA LEU A 43 0.77 -6.61 6.82
C LEU A 43 0.13 -5.24 7.05
N ILE A 44 -1.11 -5.05 6.61
CA ILE A 44 -1.85 -3.80 6.81
C ILE A 44 -2.06 -3.53 8.31
N LEU A 45 -2.38 -4.56 9.10
CA LEU A 45 -2.49 -4.41 10.55
C LEU A 45 -1.19 -3.90 11.20
N ARG A 46 -0.01 -4.30 10.70
CA ARG A 46 1.28 -3.82 11.22
C ARG A 46 1.48 -2.34 10.95
N LEU A 47 1.21 -1.89 9.72
CA LEU A 47 1.28 -0.47 9.36
C LEU A 47 0.26 0.33 10.17
N ARG A 48 -0.98 -0.16 10.31
CA ARG A 48 -2.04 0.50 11.09
C ARG A 48 -1.66 0.67 12.56
N ARG A 49 -1.04 -0.33 13.19
CA ARG A 49 -0.51 -0.20 14.55
C ARG A 49 0.60 0.84 14.66
N ALA A 50 1.47 0.92 13.66
CA ALA A 50 2.48 1.97 13.62
C ALA A 50 1.86 3.35 13.44
N GLN A 51 0.77 3.47 12.66
CA GLN A 51 -0.01 4.71 12.54
C GLN A 51 -0.62 5.13 13.88
N GLU A 52 -1.21 4.20 14.63
CA GLU A 52 -1.74 4.47 15.96
C GLU A 52 -0.67 4.99 16.92
N VAL A 53 0.47 4.29 17.00
CA VAL A 53 1.57 4.71 17.88
C VAL A 53 2.10 6.08 17.47
N ALA A 54 2.22 6.37 16.17
CA ALA A 54 2.64 7.69 15.70
C ALA A 54 1.67 8.81 16.12
N ALA A 55 0.36 8.54 16.10
CA ALA A 55 -0.64 9.47 16.59
C ALA A 55 -0.57 9.65 18.11
N GLU A 56 -0.48 8.56 18.88
CA GLU A 56 -0.43 8.56 20.35
C GLU A 56 0.79 9.29 20.90
N GLU A 57 1.94 9.12 20.27
CA GLU A 57 3.22 9.69 20.69
C GLU A 57 3.52 11.05 20.01
N GLY A 58 2.61 11.54 19.15
CA GLY A 58 2.68 12.89 18.57
C GLY A 58 3.67 13.07 17.42
N PHE A 59 4.09 12.00 16.75
CA PHE A 59 4.98 12.03 15.58
C PHE A 59 4.28 11.60 14.27
N GLY A 60 2.94 11.72 14.21
CA GLY A 60 2.13 11.36 13.03
C GLY A 60 2.56 12.05 11.74
N ASP A 61 3.02 13.31 11.83
CA ASP A 61 3.51 14.10 10.69
C ASP A 61 4.94 13.69 10.24
N GLU A 62 5.66 12.92 11.04
CA GLU A 62 7.02 12.43 10.76
C GLU A 62 7.01 11.01 10.17
N ALA A 63 5.83 10.38 10.06
CA ALA A 63 5.64 9.04 9.54
C ALA A 63 4.74 9.05 8.29
N ALA A 64 5.01 8.15 7.34
CA ALA A 64 4.12 7.86 6.22
C ALA A 64 3.95 6.35 5.99
N PHE A 65 2.77 5.93 5.55
CA PHE A 65 2.42 4.52 5.34
C PHE A 65 2.01 4.30 3.90
N LEU A 66 2.77 3.47 3.18
CA LEU A 66 2.72 3.33 1.74
C LEU A 66 2.43 1.87 1.31
N PRO A 67 1.25 1.30 1.61
CA PRO A 67 0.86 0.02 1.06
C PRO A 67 0.57 0.11 -0.45
N LEU A 68 1.28 -0.67 -1.25
CA LEU A 68 1.16 -0.72 -2.72
C LEU A 68 0.40 -1.95 -3.19
N THR A 69 -0.65 -1.78 -3.99
CA THR A 69 -1.45 -2.89 -4.50
C THR A 69 -0.81 -3.59 -5.71
N PHE A 70 -0.83 -4.93 -5.72
CA PHE A 70 -0.51 -5.75 -6.89
C PHE A 70 -1.71 -6.05 -7.80
N ASP A 71 -2.89 -5.56 -7.44
CA ASP A 71 -4.15 -5.89 -8.12
C ASP A 71 -4.92 -4.62 -8.45
N PRO A 72 -4.30 -3.68 -9.19
CA PRO A 72 -4.87 -2.36 -9.42
C PRO A 72 -6.22 -2.42 -10.14
N GLU A 73 -6.51 -3.46 -10.92
CA GLU A 73 -7.80 -3.62 -11.60
C GLU A 73 -8.97 -3.80 -10.61
N ARG A 74 -8.75 -4.45 -9.46
CA ARG A 74 -9.78 -4.70 -8.44
C ARG A 74 -9.70 -3.71 -7.27
N ASP A 75 -8.50 -3.29 -6.91
CA ASP A 75 -8.25 -2.36 -5.81
C ASP A 75 -8.49 -0.90 -6.25
N THR A 76 -9.74 -0.59 -6.60
CA THR A 76 -10.16 0.77 -6.97
C THR A 76 -10.17 1.71 -5.75
N ALA A 77 -10.26 3.02 -5.98
CA ALA A 77 -10.35 4.01 -4.91
C ALA A 77 -11.48 3.73 -3.90
N GLU A 78 -12.62 3.23 -4.38
CA GLU A 78 -13.76 2.87 -3.55
C GLU A 78 -13.46 1.64 -2.69
N VAL A 79 -12.94 0.57 -3.32
CA VAL A 79 -12.55 -0.67 -2.64
C VAL A 79 -11.48 -0.41 -1.58
N LEU A 80 -10.50 0.45 -1.87
CA LEU A 80 -9.45 0.84 -0.94
C LEU A 80 -9.98 1.65 0.25
N ARG A 81 -10.93 2.58 0.04
CA ARG A 81 -11.60 3.29 1.14
C ARG A 81 -12.38 2.35 2.04
N GLU A 82 -13.15 1.44 1.46
CA GLU A 82 -13.87 0.43 2.26
C GLU A 82 -12.90 -0.48 3.03
N TYR A 83 -11.81 -0.89 2.38
CA TYR A 83 -10.79 -1.70 3.01
C TYR A 83 -10.14 -0.98 4.19
N ALA A 84 -9.77 0.30 4.03
CA ALA A 84 -9.25 1.15 5.09
C ALA A 84 -10.20 1.18 6.30
N ASN A 85 -11.48 1.45 6.06
CA ASN A 85 -12.51 1.47 7.10
C ASN A 85 -12.61 0.12 7.84
N ARG A 86 -12.68 -0.99 7.09
CA ARG A 86 -12.72 -2.34 7.69
C ARG A 86 -11.47 -2.70 8.50
N ARG A 87 -10.31 -2.09 8.17
CA ARG A 87 -9.03 -2.32 8.87
C ARG A 87 -8.74 -1.29 9.97
N GLY A 88 -9.58 -0.28 10.13
CA GLY A 88 -9.38 0.80 11.11
C GLY A 88 -8.15 1.66 10.79
N VAL A 89 -7.85 1.85 9.50
CA VAL A 89 -6.85 2.81 9.03
C VAL A 89 -7.45 4.21 9.10
N ASP A 90 -6.73 5.15 9.69
CA ASP A 90 -7.12 6.55 9.74
C ASP A 90 -6.63 7.27 8.48
N LEU A 91 -7.53 7.51 7.52
CA LEU A 91 -7.19 8.24 6.29
C LEU A 91 -7.19 9.76 6.51
N ASP A 92 -7.85 10.26 7.56
CA ASP A 92 -7.96 11.70 7.84
C ASP A 92 -6.66 12.26 8.42
N ALA A 93 -5.79 11.40 8.97
CA ALA A 93 -4.45 11.74 9.43
C ALA A 93 -3.51 12.23 8.31
N GLY A 94 -3.85 12.01 7.03
CA GLY A 94 -3.07 12.51 5.89
C GLY A 94 -1.67 11.91 5.73
N ASN A 95 -1.39 10.81 6.43
CA ASN A 95 -0.10 10.12 6.42
C ASN A 95 -0.17 8.68 5.87
N TRP A 96 -1.31 8.27 5.34
CA TRP A 96 -1.52 6.95 4.75
C TRP A 96 -1.90 7.07 3.29
N HIS A 97 -1.13 6.44 2.41
CA HIS A 97 -1.35 6.46 0.97
C HIS A 97 -1.44 5.05 0.41
N PHE A 98 -2.61 4.68 -0.11
CA PHE A 98 -2.74 3.43 -0.85
C PHE A 98 -2.22 3.62 -2.26
N LEU A 99 -1.05 3.06 -2.56
CA LEU A 99 -0.40 3.23 -3.84
C LEU A 99 -0.98 2.25 -4.86
N ARG A 100 -1.47 2.76 -5.99
CA ARG A 100 -2.08 1.97 -7.06
C ARG A 100 -1.44 2.27 -8.42
N PRO A 101 -0.64 1.34 -8.98
CA PRO A 101 -0.18 1.44 -10.36
C PRO A 101 -1.35 1.55 -11.34
N GLU A 102 -1.12 2.12 -12.53
CA GLU A 102 -2.18 2.30 -13.53
C GLU A 102 -2.76 0.98 -14.03
N SER A 103 -1.92 -0.05 -14.14
CA SER A 103 -2.28 -1.42 -14.51
C SER A 103 -1.37 -2.45 -13.83
N TYR A 104 -1.76 -3.73 -13.91
CA TYR A 104 -0.96 -4.85 -13.46
C TYR A 104 0.44 -4.85 -14.12
N GLU A 105 0.53 -4.58 -15.42
CA GLU A 105 1.81 -4.52 -16.15
C GLU A 105 2.72 -3.42 -15.61
N ALA A 106 2.17 -2.23 -15.33
CA ALA A 106 2.94 -1.14 -14.71
C ALA A 106 3.44 -1.53 -13.30
N GLY A 107 2.63 -2.28 -12.55
CA GLY A 107 3.05 -2.85 -11.26
C GLY A 107 4.18 -3.88 -11.38
N VAL A 108 4.15 -4.72 -12.41
CA VAL A 108 5.23 -5.69 -12.70
C VAL A 108 6.53 -4.96 -13.05
N GLU A 109 6.47 -3.98 -13.96
CA GLU A 109 7.63 -3.19 -14.38
C GLU A 109 8.24 -2.44 -13.18
N LEU A 110 7.40 -1.75 -12.39
CA LEU A 110 7.84 -1.06 -11.19
C LEU A 110 8.60 -1.99 -10.23
N MET A 111 8.11 -3.22 -10.03
CA MET A 111 8.72 -4.18 -9.11
C MET A 111 10.03 -4.78 -9.65
N ASP A 112 10.08 -5.10 -10.93
CA ASP A 112 11.29 -5.66 -11.56
C ASP A 112 12.40 -4.60 -11.62
N GLU A 113 12.08 -3.39 -12.07
CA GLU A 113 13.07 -2.32 -12.24
C GLU A 113 13.63 -1.80 -10.92
N ASN A 114 12.77 -1.57 -9.92
CA ASN A 114 13.20 -0.95 -8.67
C ASN A 114 13.72 -1.97 -7.65
N PHE A 115 13.20 -3.20 -7.68
CA PHE A 115 13.48 -4.20 -6.64
C PHE A 115 14.01 -5.54 -7.19
N GLY A 116 14.04 -5.74 -8.50
CA GLY A 116 14.40 -7.03 -9.12
C GLY A 116 13.36 -8.13 -8.83
N LEU A 117 12.13 -7.75 -8.49
CA LEU A 117 11.07 -8.66 -8.09
C LEU A 117 10.14 -8.97 -9.25
N LYS A 118 10.09 -10.24 -9.64
CA LYS A 118 9.17 -10.72 -10.68
C LYS A 118 7.89 -11.25 -10.04
N ILE A 119 6.79 -10.54 -10.28
CA ILE A 119 5.46 -10.94 -9.82
C ILE A 119 4.65 -11.53 -10.97
N GLN A 120 3.82 -12.52 -10.67
CA GLN A 120 2.95 -13.17 -11.64
C GLN A 120 1.56 -13.41 -11.06
N LYS A 121 0.53 -12.96 -11.77
CA LYS A 121 -0.86 -13.31 -11.50
C LYS A 121 -1.10 -14.79 -11.83
N THR A 122 -1.75 -15.49 -10.93
CA THR A 122 -2.08 -16.91 -11.06
C THR A 122 -3.55 -17.15 -10.75
N ASP A 123 -4.10 -18.27 -11.25
CA ASP A 123 -5.48 -18.63 -11.03
C ASP A 123 -5.73 -19.03 -9.58
N ALA A 124 -6.87 -18.59 -9.05
CA ALA A 124 -7.24 -18.82 -7.65
C ALA A 124 -7.57 -20.29 -7.34
N GLU A 125 -7.82 -21.13 -8.36
CA GLU A 125 -8.12 -22.57 -8.20
C GLU A 125 -7.03 -23.31 -7.39
N GLY A 126 -5.77 -22.86 -7.47
CA GLY A 126 -4.67 -23.42 -6.67
C GLY A 126 -4.67 -23.04 -5.18
N TYR A 127 -5.53 -22.09 -4.77
CA TYR A 127 -5.58 -21.49 -3.44
C TYR A 127 -6.96 -21.68 -2.76
N GLU A 128 -7.88 -22.44 -3.34
CA GLU A 128 -9.25 -22.67 -2.83
C GLU A 128 -9.32 -23.34 -1.45
N ASN A 129 -8.20 -23.90 -0.97
CA ASN A 129 -8.12 -24.62 0.31
C ASN A 129 -7.28 -23.88 1.38
N LEU A 130 -6.96 -22.59 1.17
CA LEU A 130 -6.34 -21.71 2.16
C LEU A 130 -7.40 -20.89 2.90
#